data_AF-A0A847B421-F1
#
_entry.id   AF-A0A847B421-F1
#
_cell.length_a   1.000
_cell.length_b   1.000
_cell.length_c   1.000
_cell.angle_alpha   90.00
_cell.angle_beta   90.00
_cell.angle_gamma   90.00
#
_symmetry.space_group_name_H-M   'P 1'
#
loop_
_entity.id
_entity.type
_entity.pdbx_description
1 polymer ?
#
loop_
_entity_poly.entity_id
_entity_poly.type
_entity_poly.pdbx_seq_one_letter_code
_entity_poly.pdbx_strand_id
1 'polypeptide(L)' 'DQSSIITILVGQDVDEEISKEVTDLVTKKFSDLDFDIRRGNQPLYSFLVGVE' A
#
# COMPACT_ATOMS: atom_id res chain seq x y z
N ASP A 1 -9.17 18.41 10.31
CA ASP A 1 -7.69 18.33 10.40
C ASP A 1 -7.21 17.05 11.06
N GLN A 2 -7.39 15.89 10.41
CA GLN A 2 -6.52 14.73 10.64
C GLN A 2 -6.33 14.06 9.27
N SER A 3 -5.40 14.61 8.49
CA SER A 3 -4.97 14.02 7.22
C SER A 3 -4.10 12.82 7.55
N SER A 4 -4.73 11.67 7.74
CA SER A 4 -4.02 10.42 8.02
C SER A 4 -3.50 9.82 6.73
N ILE A 5 -2.20 9.52 6.69
CA ILE A 5 -1.55 8.88 5.55
C ILE A 5 -1.49 7.36 5.77
N ILE A 6 -1.88 6.60 4.76
CA ILE A 6 -1.81 5.14 4.80
C ILE A 6 -0.55 4.70 4.07
N THR A 7 0.39 4.11 4.81
CA THR A 7 1.59 3.51 4.22
C THR A 7 1.39 2.02 3.98
N ILE A 8 1.63 1.55 2.76
CA ILE A 8 1.59 0.12 2.40
C ILE A 8 2.99 -0.33 1.98
N LEU A 9 3.58 -1.26 2.73
CA LEU A 9 4.84 -1.89 2.38
C LEU A 9 4.58 -3.21 1.65
N VAL A 10 5.10 -3.33 0.44
CA VAL A 10 4.95 -4.50 -0.42
C VAL A 10 6.10 -5.48 -0.17
N GLY A 11 5.74 -6.74 0.07
CA GLY A 11 6.67 -7.85 0.31
C GLY A 11 7.47 -8.25 -0.93
N GLN A 12 8.52 -9.06 -0.72
CA GLN A 12 9.41 -9.49 -1.80
C GLN A 12 8.71 -10.43 -2.81
N ASP A 13 7.71 -11.20 -2.34
CA ASP A 13 7.01 -12.21 -3.12
C ASP A 13 5.83 -11.64 -3.92
N VAL A 14 5.63 -10.33 -3.88
CA VAL A 14 4.57 -9.64 -4.63
C VAL A 14 5.12 -9.10 -5.94
N ASP A 15 4.49 -9.54 -7.02
CA ASP A 15 4.78 -9.07 -8.37
C ASP A 15 4.36 -7.61 -8.58
N GLU A 16 5.04 -6.92 -9.50
CA GLU A 16 4.75 -5.52 -9.79
C GLU A 16 3.34 -5.31 -10.36
N GLU A 17 2.82 -6.28 -11.12
CA GLU A 17 1.45 -6.23 -11.66
C GLU A 17 0.41 -6.27 -10.53
N ILE A 18 0.58 -7.18 -9.58
CA ILE A 18 -0.29 -7.31 -8.40
C ILE A 18 -0.18 -6.05 -7.53
N SER A 19 1.04 -5.55 -7.30
CA SER A 19 1.27 -4.31 -6.55
C SER A 19 0.52 -3.13 -7.18
N LYS A 20 0.54 -3.03 -8.51
CA LYS A 20 -0.15 -1.97 -9.25
C LYS A 20 -1.67 -2.14 -9.16
N GLU A 21 -2.18 -3.35 -9.35
CA GLU A 21 -3.61 -3.62 -9.25
C GLU A 21 -4.13 -3.23 -7.86
N VAL A 22 -3.44 -3.64 -6.79
CA VAL A 22 -3.81 -3.28 -5.41
C VAL A 22 -3.79 -1.77 -5.22
N THR A 23 -2.74 -1.09 -5.71
CA THR A 23 -2.61 0.39 -5.64
C THR A 23 -3.80 1.09 -6.30
N ASP A 24 -4.13 0.69 -7.52
CA ASP A 24 -5.24 1.27 -8.28
C ASP A 24 -6.57 1.03 -7.58
N LEU A 25 -6.76 -0.17 -7.02
CA LEU A 25 -7.99 -0.56 -6.34
C LEU A 25 -8.21 0.24 -5.04
N VAL A 26 -7.18 0.38 -4.20
CA VAL A 26 -7.31 1.12 -2.92
C VAL A 26 -7.43 2.62 -3.14
N THR A 27 -6.65 3.19 -4.06
CA THR A 27 -6.72 4.62 -4.39
C THR A 27 -8.07 5.00 -4.98
N LYS A 28 -8.64 4.13 -5.82
CA LYS A 28 -9.98 4.35 -6.39
C LYS A 28 -11.08 4.20 -5.34
N LYS A 29 -10.94 3.25 -4.41
CA LYS A 29 -11.95 2.95 -3.39
C LYS A 29 -12.00 4.01 -2.29
N PHE A 30 -10.85 4.59 -1.95
CA PHE A 30 -10.68 5.56 -0.88
C PHE A 30 -10.02 6.83 -1.43
N SER A 31 -10.73 7.52 -2.32
CA SER A 31 -10.21 8.70 -3.04
C SER A 31 -9.94 9.91 -2.14
N ASP A 32 -10.41 9.86 -0.91
CA ASP A 32 -10.30 10.87 0.14
C ASP A 32 -9.10 10.64 1.08
N LEU A 33 -8.37 9.53 0.91
CA LEU A 33 -7.21 9.16 1.71
C LEU A 33 -5.91 9.25 0.90
N ASP A 34 -4.84 9.68 1.56
CA ASP A 34 -3.50 9.69 0.97
C ASP A 34 -2.82 8.33 1.20
N PHE A 35 -2.32 7.73 0.12
CA PHE A 35 -1.61 6.44 0.15
C PHE A 35 -0.14 6.61 -0.23
N ASP A 36 0.74 5.98 0.55
CA ASP A 36 2.19 5.89 0.30
C ASP A 36 2.59 4.42 0.19
N ILE A 37 2.84 3.96 -1.03
CA ILE A 37 3.08 2.54 -1.31
C ILE A 37 4.55 2.34 -1.65
N ARG A 38 5.24 1.50 -0.89
CA ARG A 38 6.69 1.26 -1.04
C ARG A 38 7.02 -0.21 -1.13
N ARG A 39 8.00 -0.56 -1.96
CA ARG A 39 8.59 -1.90 -1.97
C ARG A 39 9.46 -2.07 -0.73
N GLY A 40 8.99 -2.85 0.25
CA GLY A 40 9.69 -3.12 1.50
C GLY A 40 10.56 -4.38 1.46
N ASN A 41 10.38 -5.24 0.44
CA ASN A 41 11.04 -6.54 0.29
C ASN A 41 10.95 -7.40 1.56
N GLN A 42 9.82 -7.31 2.24
CA GLN A 42 9.61 -8.10 3.45
C GLN A 42 9.44 -9.58 3.08
N PRO A 43 10.13 -10.50 3.77
CA PRO A 43 10.12 -11.93 3.42
C PRO A 43 8.96 -12.72 4.01
N LEU A 44 8.18 -12.14 4.92
CA LEU A 44 7.15 -12.85 5.68
C LEU A 44 5.72 -12.36 5.39
N TYR A 45 5.57 -11.08 5.04
CA TYR A 45 4.27 -10.46 4.83
C TYR A 45 4.18 -9.89 3.42
N SER A 46 3.13 -10.24 2.70
CA SER A 46 2.87 -9.73 1.35
C SER A 46 2.57 -8.23 1.38
N PHE A 47 1.87 -7.76 2.43
CA PHE A 47 1.60 -6.34 2.66
C PHE A 47 1.64 -6.03 4.15
N LEU A 48 2.24 -4.89 4.52
CA LEU A 48 2.15 -4.30 5.86
C LEU A 48 1.55 -2.91 5.73
N VAL A 49 0.53 -2.61 6.56
CA VAL A 49 -0.21 -1.34 6.49
C VAL A 49 -0.04 -0.57 7.79
N GLY A 50 0.39 0.68 7.68
CA GLY A 50 0.48 1.65 8.78
C GLY A 50 -0.46 2.84 8.56
N VAL A 51 -1.02 3.36 9.65
CA VAL A 51 -1.86 4.56 9.66
C VAL A 51 -1.23 5.55 10.64
N GLU A 52 -1.07 6.80 10.23
CA GLU A 52 -0.58 7.91 11.06
C GLU A 52 -1.67 8.95 11.30
#